data_AF-A0A528U223-F1
#
_entry.id   AF-A0A528U223-F1
#
_cell.length_a   1.000
_cell.length_b   1.000
_cell.length_c   1.000
_cell.angle_alpha   90.00
_cell.angle_beta   90.00
_cell.angle_gamma   90.00
#
_symmetry.space_group_name_H-M   'P 1'
#
loop_
_entity.id
_entity.type
_entity.pdbx_description
1 polymer ?
#
loop_
_entity_poly.entity_id
_entity_poly.type
_entity_poly.pdbx_seq_one_letter_code
_entity_poly.pdbx_strand_id
1 'polypeptide(L)' 'MNAEDFSSPIFVKRAAYIVQEIASLADAIDFLNDWPEQQKDLTHEAALTTCYDAYDGHKP' A
#
# COMPACT_ATOMS: atom_id res chain seq x y z
N MET A 1 16.78 -5.96 8.08
CA MET A 1 15.33 -5.75 8.25
C MET A 1 15.19 -4.28 8.53
N ASN A 2 14.72 -3.51 7.56
CA ASN A 2 14.52 -2.08 7.76
C ASN A 2 13.35 -1.94 8.72
N ALA A 3 13.37 -0.92 9.58
CA ALA A 3 12.34 -0.72 10.60
C ALA A 3 10.92 -0.44 10.02
N GLU A 4 10.82 -0.32 8.69
CA GLU A 4 9.63 0.09 7.94
C GLU A 4 9.01 -1.07 7.13
N ASP A 5 9.62 -2.26 7.20
CA ASP A 5 9.12 -3.47 6.53
C ASP A 5 7.99 -4.10 7.37
N PHE A 6 6.91 -4.51 6.72
CA PHE A 6 5.83 -5.24 7.36
C PHE A 6 6.34 -6.58 7.91
N SER A 7 5.84 -6.98 9.08
CA SER A 7 6.17 -8.30 9.67
C SER A 7 5.78 -9.48 8.77
N SER A 8 4.87 -9.26 7.81
CA SER A 8 4.59 -10.21 6.75
C SER A 8 4.23 -9.45 5.47
N PRO A 9 4.85 -9.79 4.33
CA PRO A 9 4.54 -9.16 3.06
C PRO A 9 3.13 -9.54 2.59
N ILE A 10 2.44 -8.59 1.99
CA ILE A 10 1.09 -8.76 1.46
C ILE A 10 1.18 -8.96 -0.05
N PHE A 11 0.54 -9.99 -0.58
CA PHE A 11 0.54 -10.25 -2.02
C PHE A 11 -0.81 -9.88 -2.63
N VAL A 12 -0.81 -8.89 -3.51
CA VAL A 12 -2.00 -8.37 -4.18
C VAL A 12 -2.01 -8.77 -5.66
N LYS A 13 -3.14 -9.28 -6.13
CA LYS A 13 -3.30 -9.67 -7.53
C LYS A 13 -3.74 -8.47 -8.37
N ARG A 14 -2.87 -7.99 -9.26
CA ARG A 14 -3.12 -6.85 -10.16
C ARG A 14 -3.76 -7.24 -11.47
N ALA A 15 -3.41 -8.41 -12.00
CA ALA A 15 -3.96 -8.93 -13.25
C ALA A 15 -4.05 -10.45 -13.22
N ALA A 16 -4.56 -11.05 -14.31
CA ALA A 16 -4.75 -12.50 -14.42
C ALA A 16 -3.52 -13.32 -13.95
N TYR A 17 -2.31 -12.80 -14.21
CA TYR A 17 -1.03 -13.43 -13.87
C TYR A 17 -0.02 -12.48 -13.21
N ILE A 18 -0.45 -11.31 -12.74
CA ILE A 18 0.44 -10.35 -12.07
C ILE A 18 0.07 -10.27 -10.60
N VAL A 19 1.03 -10.62 -9.74
CA VAL A 19 0.97 -10.43 -8.30
C VAL A 19 2.05 -9.44 -7.94
N GLN A 20 1.70 -8.45 -7.13
CA GLN A 20 2.63 -7.48 -6.56
C GLN A 20 2.79 -7.78 -5.08
N GLU A 21 4.04 -7.81 -4.63
CA GLU A 21 4.41 -8.00 -3.23
C GLU A 21 4.57 -6.64 -2.56
N ILE A 22 3.80 -6.41 -1.52
CA ILE A 22 3.85 -5.22 -0.68
C ILE A 22 4.55 -5.63 0.61
N ALA A 23 5.86 -5.39 0.68
CA ALA A 23 6.68 -5.73 1.84
C ALA A 23 6.84 -4.55 2.82
N SER A 24 6.50 -3.33 2.42
CA SER A 24 6.69 -2.13 3.23
C SER A 24 5.60 -1.09 2.96
N LEU A 25 5.55 -0.09 3.84
CA LEU A 25 4.61 1.01 3.73
C LEU A 25 4.84 1.86 2.47
N ALA A 26 6.10 2.02 2.06
CA ALA A 26 6.46 2.67 0.80
C ALA A 26 5.90 1.91 -0.41
N ASP A 27 5.98 0.58 -0.40
CA ASP A 27 5.43 -0.28 -1.47
C ASP A 27 3.89 -0.18 -1.52
N ALA A 28 3.25 -0.08 -0.35
CA ALA A 28 1.81 0.12 -0.26
C ALA A 28 1.38 1.48 -0.84
N ILE A 29 2.15 2.54 -0.56
CA ILE A 29 1.91 3.89 -1.09
C ILE A 29 2.11 3.92 -2.61
N ASP A 30 3.15 3.28 -3.13
CA ASP A 30 3.40 3.18 -4.57
C ASP A 30 2.26 2.43 -5.27
N PHE A 31 1.86 1.29 -4.71
CA PHE A 31 0.73 0.50 -5.19
C PHE A 31 -0.59 1.29 -5.22
N LEU A 32 -0.86 2.06 -4.18
CA LEU A 32 -2.03 2.93 -4.12
C LEU A 32 -1.90 4.10 -5.12
N ASN A 33 -0.73 4.71 -5.30
CA ASN A 33 -0.57 5.76 -6.31
C ASN A 33 -0.86 5.26 -7.74
N ASP A 34 -0.37 4.07 -8.07
CA ASP A 34 -0.55 3.41 -9.38
C ASP A 34 -1.92 2.72 -9.55
N TRP A 35 -2.83 2.86 -8.58
CA TRP A 35 -4.15 2.24 -8.64
C TRP A 35 -4.98 2.85 -9.78
N PRO A 36 -5.69 2.04 -10.59
CA PRO A 36 -6.53 2.55 -11.67
C PRO A 36 -7.66 3.43 -11.13
N GLU A 37 -7.87 4.60 -11.75
CA GLU A 37 -8.86 5.61 -11.35
C GLU A 37 -10.29 5.06 -11.24
N GLN A 38 -10.61 4.06 -12.06
CA GLN A 38 -11.90 3.36 -12.03
C GLN A 38 -12.15 2.55 -10.75
N GLN A 39 -11.10 2.24 -9.99
CA GLN A 39 -11.14 1.59 -8.69
C GLN A 39 -10.63 2.51 -7.56
N LYS A 40 -10.28 3.77 -7.86
CA LYS A 40 -9.98 4.81 -6.87
C LYS A 40 -11.30 5.30 -6.28
N ASP A 41 -11.89 4.47 -5.43
CA ASP A 41 -13.07 4.80 -4.63
C ASP A 41 -12.65 5.50 -3.33
N LEU A 42 -13.61 5.96 -2.51
CA LEU A 42 -13.34 6.55 -1.19
C LEU A 42 -12.47 5.65 -0.29
N THR A 43 -12.57 4.34 -0.47
CA THR A 43 -11.75 3.34 0.25
C THR A 43 -10.27 3.44 -0.12
N HIS A 44 -9.95 3.77 -1.37
CA HIS A 44 -8.57 3.93 -1.84
C HIS A 44 -7.92 5.16 -1.21
N GLU A 45 -8.63 6.28 -1.21
CA GLU A 45 -8.12 7.54 -0.66
C GLU A 45 -7.90 7.46 0.86
N ALA A 46 -8.80 6.77 1.56
CA ALA A 46 -8.67 6.48 2.99
C ALA A 46 -7.48 5.56 3.29
N ALA A 47 -7.26 4.53 2.46
CA ALA A 47 -6.11 3.64 2.60
C ALA A 47 -4.79 4.39 2.38
N LEU A 48 -4.73 5.23 1.34
CA LEU A 48 -3.53 6.02 1.01
C LEU A 48 -3.21 7.01 2.12
N THR A 49 -4.20 7.73 2.63
CA THR A 49 -4.06 8.64 3.77
C THR A 49 -3.52 7.89 5.00
N THR A 50 -4.10 6.73 5.32
CA THR A 50 -3.68 5.92 6.47
C THR A 50 -2.23 5.43 6.30
N CYS A 51 -1.83 5.04 5.09
CA CYS A 51 -0.44 4.70 4.80
C CYS A 51 0.47 5.92 4.98
N TYR A 52 0.11 7.10 4.48
CA TYR A 52 0.93 8.29 4.72
C TYR A 52 1.05 8.67 6.21
N ASP A 53 -0.05 8.62 6.97
CA ASP A 53 -0.05 8.84 8.41
C ASP A 53 0.86 7.85 9.16
N ALA A 54 0.83 6.57 8.78
CA ALA A 54 1.68 5.55 9.38
C ALA A 54 3.17 5.70 8.95
N TYR A 55 3.43 6.17 7.73
CA TYR A 55 4.79 6.43 7.23
C TYR A 55 5.43 7.64 7.92
N ASP A 56 4.65 8.71 8.13
CA ASP A 56 5.09 9.92 8.85
C ASP A 56 5.30 9.67 10.36
N GLY A 57 4.98 8.47 10.85
CA GLY A 57 5.07 8.11 12.26
C GLY A 57 3.97 8.76 13.11
N HIS A 58 2.89 9.23 12.47
CA HIS A 58 1.82 9.97 13.11
C HIS A 58 0.82 9.06 13.85
N LYS A 59 0.92 7.73 13.68
CA LYS A 59 0.26 6.76 14.58
C LYS A 59 1.17 5.60 14.99
N PRO A 60 1.26 5.32 16.32
CA PRO A 60 1.93 4.13 16.85
C PRO A 60 1.14 2.85 16.59
#